data_AF-A0A6I2FF43-F1
#
_entry.id   AF-A0A6I2FF43-F1
#
_cell.length_a   1.000
_cell.length_b   1.000
_cell.length_c   1.000
_cell.angle_alpha   90.00
_cell.angle_beta   90.00
_cell.angle_gamma   90.00
#
_symmetry.space_group_name_H-M   'P 1'
#
loop_
_entity.id
_entity.type
_entity.pdbx_description
1 polymer ?
#
loop_
_entity_poly.entity_id
_entity_poly.type
_entity_poly.pdbx_seq_one_letter_code
_entity_poly.pdbx_strand_id
1 'polypeptide(L)'
;MARAIAAALAAAMITFSPDHSSALGLSVFSGFAILSALVLFLSAWLVFPSGARGTVLLLGAIDVIAGMVAGVGPLRSDALFYAVVICWAVASGLAEGVSGLLARRAAQTTPARSQARDAIVIGALGVLLGAALMIPAGFALAVPGGYALHYTVAEAHQAFTLTGMTIAVGVFGGYAAVVAVYLGIAGFSPRESEDPVRAADAAASDEHSGGAA
;
A
#
# COMPACT_ATOMS: atom_id res chain seq x y z
N MET A 1 -7.47 -7.91 -0.76
CA MET A 1 -8.37 -7.85 0.41
C MET A 1 -7.65 -8.19 1.70
N ALA A 2 -7.01 -9.37 1.83
CA ALA A 2 -6.23 -9.68 3.03
C ALA A 2 -5.06 -8.70 3.31
N ARG A 3 -4.45 -8.10 2.28
CA ARG A 3 -3.44 -7.00 2.44
C ARG A 3 -4.00 -5.74 3.13
N ALA A 4 -5.32 -5.51 3.06
CA ALA A 4 -5.95 -4.37 3.72
C ALA A 4 -5.84 -4.47 5.25
N ILE A 5 -5.89 -5.69 5.79
CA ILE A 5 -5.76 -5.94 7.23
C ILE A 5 -4.36 -5.56 7.70
N ALA A 6 -3.32 -5.96 6.96
CA ALA A 6 -1.94 -5.58 7.27
C ALA A 6 -1.78 -4.05 7.27
N ALA A 7 -2.32 -3.38 6.24
CA ALA A 7 -2.29 -1.93 6.14
C ALA A 7 -3.08 -1.24 7.28
N ALA A 8 -4.25 -1.77 7.65
CA ALA A 8 -5.08 -1.23 8.73
C ALA A 8 -4.39 -1.34 10.09
N LEU A 9 -3.77 -2.49 10.37
CA LEU A 9 -3.00 -2.71 11.60
C LEU A 9 -1.82 -1.75 11.66
N ALA A 10 -1.06 -1.60 10.57
CA ALA A 10 0.07 -0.67 10.50
C ALA A 10 -0.37 0.78 10.74
N ALA A 11 -1.45 1.19 10.07
CA ALA A 11 -2.04 2.51 10.22
C ALA A 11 -2.46 2.78 11.67
N ALA A 12 -3.16 1.83 12.30
CA ALA A 12 -3.61 1.95 13.68
C ALA A 12 -2.43 2.03 14.65
N MET A 13 -1.42 1.16 14.49
CA MET A 13 -0.24 1.15 15.36
C MET A 13 0.56 2.45 15.30
N ILE A 14 0.69 3.06 14.11
CA ILE A 14 1.39 4.33 13.97
C ILE A 14 0.53 5.50 14.48
N THR A 15 -0.73 5.59 14.03
CA THR A 15 -1.58 6.78 14.28
C THR A 15 -1.92 6.95 15.75
N PHE A 16 -2.13 5.85 16.48
CA PHE A 16 -2.48 5.89 17.91
C PHE A 16 -1.27 5.75 18.83
N SER A 17 -0.04 5.70 18.29
CA SER A 17 1.18 5.68 19.09
C SER A 17 1.69 7.11 19.32
N PRO A 18 2.02 7.50 20.56
CA PRO A 18 2.73 8.75 20.81
C PRO A 18 4.19 8.67 20.35
N ASP A 19 4.80 7.47 20.35
CA ASP A 19 6.16 7.27 19.84
C ASP A 19 6.12 7.22 18.30
N HIS A 20 6.97 8.03 17.66
CA HIS A 20 7.19 8.06 16.20
C HIS A 20 8.69 7.92 15.88
N SER A 21 9.39 7.12 16.67
CA SER A 21 10.79 6.76 16.46
C SER A 21 10.98 5.85 15.24
N SER A 22 12.20 5.83 14.71
CA SER A 22 12.61 4.84 13.70
C SER A 22 12.54 3.40 14.21
N ALA A 23 12.75 3.18 15.51
CA ALA A 23 12.61 1.86 16.13
C ALA A 23 11.17 1.33 16.04
N LEU A 24 10.18 2.14 16.40
CA LEU A 24 8.78 1.78 16.24
C LEU A 24 8.41 1.66 14.76
N GLY A 25 8.77 2.66 13.95
CA GLY A 25 8.47 2.70 12.51
C GLY A 25 8.96 1.45 11.77
N LEU A 26 10.22 1.05 11.99
CA LEU A 26 10.80 -0.16 11.40
C LEU A 26 10.15 -1.45 11.91
N SER A 27 9.73 -1.49 13.19
CA SER A 27 9.05 -2.65 13.76
C SER A 27 7.66 -2.86 13.13
N VAL A 28 6.88 -1.78 13.03
CA VAL A 28 5.55 -1.81 12.42
C VAL A 28 5.66 -2.08 10.92
N PHE A 29 6.62 -1.45 10.23
CA PHE A 29 6.90 -1.71 8.82
C PHE A 29 7.28 -3.19 8.57
N SER A 30 8.13 -3.78 9.41
CA SER A 30 8.50 -5.20 9.31
C SER A 30 7.28 -6.12 9.43
N GLY A 31 6.44 -5.91 10.45
CA GLY A 31 5.19 -6.67 10.61
C GLY A 31 4.24 -6.51 9.43
N PHE A 32 4.05 -5.28 8.95
CA PHE A 32 3.24 -4.96 7.77
C PHE A 32 3.74 -5.66 6.50
N ALA A 33 5.05 -5.57 6.23
CA ALA A 33 5.65 -6.11 5.02
C ALA A 33 5.65 -7.65 5.04
N ILE A 34 6.01 -8.27 6.17
CA ILE A 34 5.98 -9.74 6.30
C ILE A 34 4.54 -10.25 6.16
N LEU A 35 3.57 -9.63 6.82
CA LEU A 35 2.17 -10.05 6.71
C LEU A 35 1.64 -9.89 5.27
N SER A 36 2.01 -8.81 4.58
CA SER A 36 1.67 -8.59 3.18
C SER A 36 2.31 -9.65 2.26
N ALA A 37 3.58 -9.99 2.48
CA ALA A 37 4.27 -11.03 1.75
C ALA A 37 3.60 -12.41 1.91
N LEU A 38 3.24 -12.77 3.14
CA LEU A 38 2.53 -14.03 3.42
C LEU A 38 1.21 -14.10 2.67
N VAL A 39 0.45 -13.00 2.69
CA VAL A 39 -0.81 -12.91 1.92
C VAL A 39 -0.56 -13.06 0.42
N LEU A 40 0.48 -12.42 -0.12
CA LEU A 40 0.80 -12.49 -1.54
C LEU A 40 1.25 -13.90 -1.95
N PHE A 41 2.14 -14.53 -1.19
CA PHE A 41 2.58 -15.91 -1.46
C PHE A 41 1.43 -16.90 -1.39
N LEU A 42 0.55 -16.78 -0.39
CA LEU A 42 -0.64 -17.60 -0.29
C LEU A 42 -1.60 -17.37 -1.47
N SER A 43 -1.77 -16.11 -1.89
CA SER A 43 -2.60 -15.75 -3.05
C SER A 43 -2.03 -16.31 -4.36
N ALA A 44 -0.70 -16.32 -4.52
CA ALA A 44 -0.05 -16.88 -5.70
C ALA A 44 -0.39 -18.36 -5.88
N TRP A 45 -0.57 -19.11 -4.78
CA TRP A 45 -0.92 -20.52 -4.82
C TRP A 45 -2.44 -20.76 -4.96
N LEU A 46 -3.26 -20.04 -4.17
CA LEU A 46 -4.71 -20.27 -4.08
C LEU A 46 -5.54 -19.58 -5.18
N VAL A 47 -5.08 -18.44 -5.69
CA VAL A 47 -5.90 -17.55 -6.55
C VAL A 47 -5.38 -17.50 -7.98
N PHE A 48 -4.06 -17.41 -8.17
CA PHE A 48 -3.49 -17.18 -9.50
C PHE A 48 -3.11 -18.49 -10.23
N PRO A 49 -3.48 -18.64 -11.52
CA PRO A 49 -3.03 -19.77 -12.34
C PRO A 49 -1.52 -19.71 -12.58
N SER A 50 -0.88 -20.85 -12.85
CA SER A 50 0.59 -20.98 -12.96
C SER A 50 1.28 -19.96 -13.87
N GLY A 51 0.63 -19.54 -14.96
CA GLY A 51 1.16 -18.54 -15.90
C GLY A 51 1.04 -17.07 -15.47
N ALA A 52 0.34 -16.76 -14.36
CA ALA A 52 0.06 -15.39 -13.93
C ALA A 52 0.63 -15.03 -12.55
N ARG A 53 1.50 -15.88 -11.98
CA ARG A 53 2.01 -15.72 -10.60
C ARG A 53 3.19 -14.76 -10.48
N GLY A 54 3.86 -14.43 -11.58
CA GLY A 54 5.13 -13.71 -11.58
C GLY A 54 5.11 -12.40 -10.78
N THR A 55 4.13 -11.53 -11.05
CA THR A 55 3.98 -10.25 -10.34
C THR A 55 3.73 -10.43 -8.85
N VAL A 56 2.86 -11.37 -8.47
CA VAL A 56 2.49 -11.60 -7.07
C VAL A 56 3.68 -12.16 -6.28
N LEU A 57 4.45 -13.07 -6.89
CA LEU A 57 5.68 -13.59 -6.31
C LEU A 57 6.76 -12.52 -6.18
N LEU A 58 6.91 -11.65 -7.19
CA LEU A 58 7.84 -10.52 -7.15
C LEU A 58 7.51 -9.56 -6.01
N LEU A 59 6.25 -9.15 -5.88
CA LEU A 59 5.80 -8.28 -4.79
C LEU A 59 6.00 -8.93 -3.42
N GLY A 60 5.66 -10.22 -3.28
CA GLY A 60 5.90 -10.96 -2.04
C GLY A 60 7.39 -11.05 -1.69
N ALA A 61 8.26 -11.20 -2.68
CA ALA A 61 9.71 -11.21 -2.49
C ALA A 61 10.23 -9.83 -2.03
N ILE A 62 9.77 -8.74 -2.65
CA ILE A 62 10.11 -7.37 -2.24
C ILE A 62 9.67 -7.13 -0.78
N ASP A 63 8.44 -7.49 -0.45
CA ASP A 63 7.85 -7.31 0.88
C ASP A 63 8.63 -8.12 1.95
N VAL A 64 8.90 -9.41 1.70
CA VAL A 64 9.59 -10.25 2.70
C VAL A 64 11.03 -9.80 2.92
N ILE A 65 11.76 -9.42 1.86
CA ILE A 65 13.14 -8.94 1.98
C ILE A 65 13.18 -7.64 2.77
N ALA A 66 12.32 -6.67 2.41
CA ALA A 66 12.23 -5.40 3.14
C ALA A 66 11.83 -5.60 4.60
N GLY A 67 10.87 -6.50 4.85
CA GLY A 67 10.40 -6.83 6.20
C GLY A 67 11.48 -7.51 7.05
N MET A 68 12.28 -8.40 6.47
CA MET A 68 13.41 -9.03 7.15
C MET A 68 14.50 -8.02 7.48
N VAL A 69 14.87 -7.15 6.54
CA VAL A 69 15.89 -6.10 6.76
C VAL A 69 15.46 -5.16 7.88
N ALA A 70 14.20 -4.70 7.88
CA ALA A 70 13.66 -3.83 8.92
C ALA A 70 13.48 -4.54 10.29
N GLY A 71 13.32 -5.87 10.26
CA GLY A 71 13.12 -6.70 11.44
C GLY A 71 14.36 -6.81 12.35
N VAL A 72 15.56 -6.54 11.82
CA VAL A 72 16.82 -6.68 12.57
C VAL A 72 16.96 -5.54 13.60
N GLY A 73 16.55 -5.81 14.84
CA GLY A 73 16.53 -4.84 15.95
C GLY A 73 17.82 -4.02 16.10
N PRO A 74 19.01 -4.64 16.18
CA PRO A 74 20.28 -3.93 16.33
C PRO A 74 20.65 -2.98 15.19
N LEU A 75 20.06 -3.12 14.00
CA LEU A 75 20.33 -2.28 12.84
C LEU A 75 19.37 -1.08 12.73
N ARG A 76 18.35 -1.01 13.58
CA ARG A 76 17.32 0.03 13.51
C ARG A 76 17.91 1.41 13.75
N SER A 77 17.75 2.26 12.75
CA SER A 77 18.24 3.62 12.71
C SER A 77 17.39 4.45 11.76
N ASP A 78 17.45 5.76 11.89
CA ASP A 78 16.74 6.69 11.01
C ASP A 78 17.17 6.49 9.55
N ALA A 79 18.47 6.31 9.32
CA ALA A 79 19.03 6.02 8.00
C ALA A 79 18.46 4.72 7.42
N LEU A 80 18.38 3.65 8.23
CA LEU A 80 17.78 2.39 7.78
C LEU A 80 16.30 2.54 7.44
N PHE A 81 15.54 3.29 8.23
CA PHE A 81 14.13 3.55 7.95
C PHE A 81 13.93 4.22 6.60
N TYR A 82 14.62 5.34 6.35
CA TYR A 82 14.51 6.03 5.07
C TYR A 82 14.94 5.12 3.92
N ALA A 83 16.10 4.46 4.04
CA ALA A 83 16.60 3.59 2.98
C ALA A 83 15.62 2.44 2.66
N VAL A 84 15.21 1.67 3.66
CA VAL A 84 14.38 0.48 3.43
C VAL A 84 12.98 0.85 2.95
N VAL A 85 12.34 1.86 3.55
CA VAL A 85 10.95 2.22 3.20
C VAL A 85 10.89 2.90 1.85
N ILE A 86 11.86 3.77 1.50
CA ILE A 86 11.92 4.39 0.17
C ILE A 86 12.18 3.32 -0.91
N CYS A 87 13.21 2.49 -0.73
CA CYS A 87 13.53 1.44 -1.69
C CYS A 87 12.35 0.48 -1.88
N TRP A 88 11.72 0.06 -0.78
CA TRP A 88 10.54 -0.78 -0.83
C TRP A 88 9.37 -0.10 -1.53
N ALA A 89 9.05 1.15 -1.19
CA ALA A 89 7.91 1.87 -1.74
C ALA A 89 8.05 2.11 -3.25
N VAL A 90 9.26 2.45 -3.70
CA VAL A 90 9.57 2.61 -5.13
C VAL A 90 9.56 1.25 -5.85
N ALA A 91 10.21 0.22 -5.31
CA ALA A 91 10.28 -1.09 -5.96
C ALA A 91 8.91 -1.74 -6.09
N SER A 92 8.16 -1.81 -4.98
CA SER A 92 6.79 -2.35 -4.98
C SER A 92 5.83 -1.48 -5.78
N GLY A 93 5.91 -0.16 -5.63
CA GLY A 93 5.05 0.80 -6.34
C GLY A 93 5.22 0.72 -7.86
N LEU A 94 6.47 0.66 -8.35
CA LEU A 94 6.74 0.48 -9.77
C LEU A 94 6.33 -0.90 -10.28
N ALA A 95 6.66 -1.97 -9.54
CA ALA A 95 6.30 -3.33 -9.94
C ALA A 95 4.77 -3.50 -10.04
N GLU A 96 4.03 -3.05 -9.03
CA GLU A 96 2.57 -3.14 -8.99
C GLU A 96 1.95 -2.21 -10.04
N GLY A 97 2.41 -0.97 -10.15
CA GLY A 97 1.91 0.02 -11.12
C GLY A 97 2.12 -0.40 -12.57
N VAL A 98 3.34 -0.80 -12.94
CA VAL A 98 3.67 -1.26 -14.31
C VAL A 98 2.86 -2.51 -14.64
N SER A 99 2.76 -3.47 -13.71
CA SER A 99 1.95 -4.67 -13.94
C SER A 99 0.47 -4.35 -14.15
N GLY A 100 -0.08 -3.37 -13.42
CA GLY A 100 -1.45 -2.89 -13.59
C GLY A 100 -1.66 -2.18 -14.92
N LEU A 101 -0.70 -1.35 -15.36
CA LEU A 101 -0.73 -0.69 -16.67
C LEU A 101 -0.70 -1.70 -17.82
N LEU A 102 0.12 -2.73 -17.73
CA LEU A 102 0.18 -3.81 -18.72
C LEU A 102 -1.12 -4.62 -18.71
N ALA A 103 -1.63 -4.99 -17.53
CA ALA A 103 -2.89 -5.72 -17.40
C ALA A 103 -4.09 -4.93 -17.92
N ARG A 104 -4.11 -3.60 -17.71
CA ARG A 104 -5.17 -2.72 -18.22
C ARG A 104 -5.25 -2.73 -19.73
N ARG A 105 -4.11 -2.80 -20.43
CA ARG A 105 -4.06 -2.88 -21.90
C ARG A 105 -4.59 -4.22 -22.42
N ALA A 106 -4.45 -5.30 -21.65
CA ALA A 106 -4.93 -6.63 -22.00
C ALA A 106 -6.36 -6.93 -21.51
N ALA A 107 -6.95 -6.06 -20.67
CA ALA A 107 -8.21 -6.33 -19.98
C ALA A 107 -9.43 -6.26 -20.92
N GLN A 108 -10.08 -7.42 -21.12
CA GLN A 108 -11.26 -7.56 -21.97
C GLN A 108 -12.58 -7.56 -21.16
N THR A 109 -12.54 -7.95 -19.88
CA THR A 109 -13.71 -8.03 -19.00
C THR A 109 -13.73 -6.93 -17.94
N THR A 110 -14.90 -6.60 -17.40
CA THR A 110 -15.05 -5.60 -16.33
C THR A 110 -14.27 -5.95 -15.05
N PRO A 111 -14.25 -7.21 -14.58
CA PRO A 111 -13.44 -7.61 -13.43
C PRO A 111 -11.93 -7.45 -13.67
N ALA A 112 -11.43 -7.74 -14.87
CA ALA A 112 -10.01 -7.57 -15.20
C ALA A 112 -9.61 -6.08 -15.21
N ARG A 113 -10.49 -5.18 -15.69
CA ARG A 113 -10.24 -3.73 -15.67
C ARG A 113 -10.21 -3.17 -14.25
N SER A 114 -11.12 -3.60 -13.38
CA SER A 114 -11.14 -3.12 -11.98
C SER A 114 -9.88 -3.56 -11.24
N GLN A 115 -9.46 -4.82 -11.39
CA GLN A 115 -8.20 -5.31 -10.80
C GLN A 115 -6.98 -4.55 -11.31
N ALA A 116 -6.90 -4.28 -12.61
CA ALA A 116 -5.81 -3.50 -13.19
C ALA A 116 -5.77 -2.06 -12.67
N ARG A 117 -6.94 -1.42 -12.51
CA ARG A 117 -7.06 -0.08 -11.91
C ARG A 117 -6.57 -0.08 -10.47
N ASP A 118 -6.98 -1.05 -9.67
CA ASP A 118 -6.59 -1.13 -8.26
C ASP A 118 -5.06 -1.28 -8.13
N ALA A 119 -4.43 -2.11 -8.97
CA ALA A 119 -2.98 -2.24 -9.03
C ALA A 119 -2.28 -0.93 -9.45
N ILE A 120 -2.81 -0.19 -10.42
CA ILE A 120 -2.27 1.13 -10.82
C ILE A 120 -2.34 2.12 -9.67
N VAL A 121 -3.48 2.19 -8.95
CA VAL A 121 -3.66 3.12 -7.84
C VAL A 121 -2.72 2.79 -6.69
N ILE A 122 -2.62 1.53 -6.30
CA ILE A 122 -1.68 1.12 -5.23
C ILE A 122 -0.23 1.35 -5.64
N GLY A 123 0.12 1.03 -6.90
CA GLY A 123 1.44 1.31 -7.44
C GLY A 123 1.78 2.81 -7.38
N ALA A 124 0.84 3.67 -7.79
CA ALA A 124 0.99 5.12 -7.72
C ALA A 124 1.15 5.61 -6.27
N LEU A 125 0.34 5.10 -5.33
CA LEU A 125 0.47 5.43 -3.90
C LEU A 125 1.84 5.02 -3.35
N GLY A 126 2.37 3.85 -3.74
CA GLY A 126 3.71 3.40 -3.34
C GLY A 126 4.82 4.32 -3.88
N VAL A 127 4.76 4.69 -5.16
CA VAL A 127 5.69 5.66 -5.73
C VAL A 127 5.59 7.03 -5.06
N LEU A 128 4.37 7.50 -4.77
CA LEU A 128 4.13 8.74 -4.05
C LEU A 128 4.69 8.70 -2.63
N LEU A 129 4.55 7.59 -1.91
CA LEU A 129 5.18 7.41 -0.60
C LEU A 129 6.71 7.51 -0.70
N GLY A 130 7.32 6.81 -1.66
CA GLY A 130 8.77 6.88 -1.89
C GLY A 130 9.23 8.31 -2.17
N ALA A 131 8.53 9.03 -3.05
CA ALA A 131 8.82 10.43 -3.36
C ALA A 131 8.62 11.36 -2.14
N ALA A 132 7.56 11.16 -1.36
CA ALA A 132 7.28 11.95 -0.17
C ALA A 132 8.37 11.79 0.90
N LEU A 133 8.93 10.59 1.05
CA LEU A 133 10.01 10.30 2.01
C LEU A 133 11.40 10.73 1.53
N MET A 134 11.61 10.87 0.21
CA MET A 134 12.87 11.41 -0.34
C MET A 134 13.15 12.85 0.10
N ILE A 135 12.10 13.64 0.36
CA ILE A 135 12.23 15.04 0.83
C ILE A 135 12.89 15.10 2.22
N PRO A 136 12.32 14.50 3.29
CA PRO A 136 12.94 14.50 4.61
C PRO A 136 14.25 13.69 4.64
N ALA A 137 14.38 12.61 3.84
CA ALA A 137 15.64 11.87 3.74
C ALA A 137 16.78 12.73 3.15
N GLY A 138 16.48 13.49 2.09
CA GLY A 138 17.44 14.43 1.50
C GLY A 138 17.85 15.53 2.49
N PHE A 139 16.90 16.05 3.27
CA PHE A 139 17.20 17.03 4.31
C PHE A 139 18.05 16.44 5.43
N ALA A 140 17.74 15.22 5.90
CA ALA A 140 18.51 14.54 6.93
C ALA A 140 19.96 14.26 6.50
N LEU A 141 20.20 14.01 5.21
CA LEU A 141 21.54 13.81 4.66
C LEU A 141 22.29 15.14 4.44
N ALA A 142 21.58 16.20 4.07
CA ALA A 142 22.19 17.50 3.75
C ALA A 142 22.47 18.37 4.99
N VAL A 143 21.72 18.20 6.08
CA VAL A 143 21.77 19.08 7.25
C VAL A 143 22.19 18.29 8.50
N PRO A 144 23.36 18.60 9.10
CA PRO A 144 23.76 18.01 10.38
C PRO A 144 22.71 18.27 11.47
N GLY A 145 22.20 17.22 12.10
CA GLY A 145 21.13 17.29 13.10
C GLY A 145 19.71 17.16 12.55
N GLY A 146 19.52 17.20 11.22
CA GLY A 146 18.23 16.99 10.57
C GLY A 146 17.18 18.05 10.89
N TYR A 147 15.92 17.79 10.51
CA TYR A 147 14.79 18.68 10.80
C TYR A 147 14.32 18.50 12.24
N ALA A 148 14.28 19.59 13.01
CA ALA A 148 13.75 19.63 14.36
C ALA A 148 13.06 20.99 14.62
N LEU A 149 11.74 20.98 14.77
CA LEU A 149 10.95 22.16 15.13
C LEU A 149 10.51 22.06 16.59
N HIS A 150 11.05 22.93 17.44
CA HIS A 150 10.63 23.06 18.82
C HIS A 150 9.42 23.98 18.92
N TYR A 151 8.32 23.49 19.52
CA TYR A 151 7.11 24.27 19.73
C TYR A 151 6.51 24.00 21.10
N THR A 152 5.81 24.99 21.63
CA THR A 152 5.12 24.90 22.92
C THR A 152 3.62 24.96 22.69
N VAL A 153 2.89 24.02 23.27
CA VAL A 153 1.42 24.07 23.26
C VAL A 153 0.98 24.75 24.56
N ALA A 154 0.42 25.95 24.44
CA ALA A 154 0.07 26.79 25.59
C ALA A 154 -0.93 26.07 26.51
N GLU A 155 -1.91 25.38 25.92
CA GLU A 155 -2.98 24.65 26.60
C GLU A 155 -2.48 23.37 27.30
N ALA A 156 -1.39 22.76 26.82
CA ALA A 156 -0.81 21.56 27.41
C ALA A 156 0.35 21.87 28.37
N HIS A 157 0.79 23.14 28.44
CA HIS A 157 1.98 23.59 29.18
C HIS A 157 3.23 22.72 28.93
N GLN A 158 3.35 22.15 27.73
CA GLN A 158 4.39 21.18 27.39
C GLN A 158 5.11 21.58 26.09
N ALA A 159 6.43 21.39 26.08
CA ALA A 159 7.26 21.60 24.91
C ALA A 159 7.39 20.29 24.12
N PHE A 160 7.27 20.38 22.80
CA PHE A 160 7.36 19.27 21.87
C PHE A 160 8.41 19.57 20.79
N THR A 161 8.94 18.52 20.19
CA THR A 161 9.87 18.63 19.05
C THR A 161 9.34 17.80 17.91
N LEU A 162 9.00 18.47 16.79
CA LEU A 162 8.62 17.80 15.56
C LEU A 162 9.90 17.50 14.76
N THR A 163 10.26 16.23 14.67
CA THR A 163 11.44 15.79 13.92
C THR A 163 11.08 15.35 12.50
N GLY A 164 12.06 15.33 11.61
CA GLY A 164 11.90 14.73 10.27
C GLY A 164 11.49 13.25 10.36
N MET A 165 11.95 12.55 11.40
CA MET A 165 11.58 11.16 11.66
C MET A 165 10.11 11.03 12.07
N THR A 166 9.63 11.90 12.96
CA THR A 166 8.21 11.97 13.35
C THR A 166 7.31 12.14 12.13
N ILE A 167 7.68 13.04 11.22
CA ILE A 167 6.96 13.26 9.96
C ILE A 167 7.02 12.00 9.08
N ALA A 168 8.20 11.39 8.92
CA ALA A 168 8.40 10.24 8.06
C ALA A 168 7.60 9.00 8.51
N VAL A 169 7.60 8.69 9.80
CA VAL A 169 6.79 7.61 10.38
C VAL A 169 5.31 7.91 10.21
N GLY A 170 4.89 9.16 10.50
CA GLY A 170 3.50 9.58 10.31
C GLY A 170 3.02 9.46 8.86
N VAL A 171 3.87 9.83 7.89
CA VAL A 171 3.58 9.69 6.45
C VAL A 171 3.43 8.21 6.05
N PHE A 172 4.26 7.31 6.59
CA PHE A 172 4.07 5.87 6.39
C PHE A 172 2.74 5.38 6.97
N GLY A 173 2.38 5.81 8.18
CA GLY A 173 1.08 5.50 8.79
C GLY A 173 -0.10 6.01 7.95
N GLY A 174 -0.02 7.25 7.45
CA GLY A 174 -1.02 7.84 6.56
C GLY A 174 -1.17 7.08 5.24
N TYR A 175 -0.05 6.68 4.61
CA TYR A 175 -0.07 5.80 3.45
C TYR A 175 -0.79 4.48 3.75
N ALA A 176 -0.45 3.83 4.87
CA ALA A 176 -1.08 2.57 5.27
C ALA A 176 -2.59 2.74 5.48
N ALA A 177 -3.03 3.86 6.06
CA ALA A 177 -4.44 4.16 6.25
C ALA A 177 -5.18 4.29 4.91
N VAL A 178 -4.60 5.04 3.95
CA VAL A 178 -5.18 5.20 2.60
C VAL A 178 -5.27 3.84 1.89
N VAL A 179 -4.21 3.04 1.93
CA VAL A 179 -4.18 1.71 1.32
C VAL A 179 -5.21 0.77 1.96
N ALA A 180 -5.34 0.81 3.28
CA ALA A 180 -6.30 0.00 4.03
C ALA A 180 -7.75 0.33 3.62
N VAL A 181 -8.10 1.62 3.58
CA VAL A 181 -9.43 2.09 3.17
C VAL A 181 -9.69 1.72 1.71
N TYR A 182 -8.74 2.02 0.82
CA TYR A 182 -8.89 1.75 -0.61
C TYR A 182 -9.12 0.25 -0.89
N LEU A 183 -8.26 -0.62 -0.34
CA LEU A 183 -8.40 -2.06 -0.50
C LEU A 183 -9.62 -2.61 0.24
N GLY A 184 -10.00 -2.03 1.37
CA GLY A 184 -11.19 -2.40 2.11
C GLY A 184 -12.44 -2.19 1.26
N ILE A 185 -12.62 -0.98 0.71
CA ILE A 185 -13.74 -0.64 -0.16
C ILE A 185 -13.76 -1.54 -1.41
N ALA A 186 -12.61 -1.74 -2.06
CA ALA A 186 -12.50 -2.62 -3.23
C ALA A 186 -12.88 -4.08 -2.93
N GLY A 187 -12.72 -4.52 -1.67
CA GLY A 187 -13.09 -5.86 -1.22
C GLY A 187 -14.58 -6.07 -1.04
N PHE A 188 -15.29 -5.04 -0.59
CA PHE A 188 -16.74 -5.08 -0.39
C PHE A 188 -17.53 -4.59 -1.61
N SER A 189 -16.86 -4.06 -2.63
CA SER A 189 -17.51 -3.58 -3.85
C SER A 189 -18.13 -4.76 -4.63
N PRO A 190 -19.44 -4.71 -4.95
CA PRO A 190 -20.09 -5.73 -5.76
C PRO A 190 -19.41 -5.86 -7.12
N ARG A 191 -19.14 -7.10 -7.52
CA ARG A 191 -18.69 -7.42 -8.89
C ARG A 191 -19.92 -7.85 -9.67
N GLU A 192 -20.18 -7.18 -10.79
CA GLU A 192 -21.16 -7.67 -11.74
C GLU A 192 -20.72 -9.06 -12.19
N SER A 193 -21.49 -10.07 -11.79
CA SER A 193 -21.40 -11.38 -12.40
C SER A 193 -21.86 -11.21 -13.85
N GLU A 194 -20.98 -11.56 -14.80
CA GLU A 194 -21.40 -11.90 -16.16
C GLU A 194 -22.22 -13.19 -16.06
N ASP A 195 -23.44 -13.07 -15.53
CA ASP A 195 -24.37 -14.18 -15.39
C ASP A 195 -25.04 -14.32 -16.77
N PRO A 196 -24.74 -15.38 -17.53
CA PRO A 196 -25.27 -15.52 -18.90
C PRO A 196 -26.80 -15.54 -18.91
N VAL A 197 -27.43 -15.93 -17.80
CA VAL A 197 -28.90 -15.88 -17.60
C VAL A 197 -29.40 -14.44 -17.50
N ARG A 198 -28.73 -13.55 -16.75
CA ARG A 198 -29.09 -12.11 -16.72
C ARG A 198 -28.83 -11.42 -18.05
N ALA A 199 -27.77 -11.80 -18.75
CA ALA A 199 -27.48 -11.26 -20.08
C ALA A 199 -28.55 -11.68 -21.10
N ALA A 200 -29.05 -12.92 -21.01
CA ALA A 200 -30.15 -13.42 -21.83
C ALA A 200 -31.49 -12.77 -21.46
N ASP A 201 -31.81 -12.59 -20.16
CA ASP A 201 -33.03 -11.91 -19.71
C ASP A 201 -33.03 -10.42 -20.11
N ALA A 202 -31.89 -9.74 -20.02
CA ALA A 202 -31.76 -8.36 -20.48
C ALA A 202 -31.97 -8.24 -22.00
N ALA A 203 -31.37 -9.14 -22.80
CA ALA A 203 -31.57 -9.18 -24.24
C ALA A 203 -33.02 -9.50 -24.63
N ALA A 204 -33.68 -10.40 -23.92
CA ALA A 204 -35.10 -10.73 -24.13
C ALA A 204 -36.04 -9.57 -23.75
N SER A 205 -35.70 -8.79 -22.72
CA SER A 205 -36.49 -7.62 -22.32
C SER A 205 -36.40 -6.45 -23.31
N ASP A 206 -35.25 -6.28 -23.97
CA ASP A 206 -35.07 -5.28 -25.03
C ASP A 206 -35.89 -5.64 -26.29
N GLU A 207 -35.95 -6.91 -26.68
CA GLU A 207 -36.77 -7.38 -27.81
C GLU A 207 -38.28 -7.16 -27.60
N HIS A 208 -38.78 -7.33 -26.38
CA HIS A 208 -40.20 -7.12 -26.08
C HIS A 208 -40.61 -5.64 -26.08
N SER A 209 -39.67 -4.73 -25.78
CA SER A 209 -39.93 -3.28 -25.77
C SER A 209 -39.94 -2.63 -27.17
N GLY A 210 -39.33 -3.28 -28.18
CA GLY A 210 -39.28 -2.80 -29.56
C GLY A 210 -40.47 -3.20 -30.45
N GLY A 211 -41.41 -3.99 -29.94
CA GLY A 211 -42.54 -4.55 -30.71
C GLY A 211 -43.84 -3.73 -30.68
N ALA A 212 -43.88 -2.60 -29.97
CA ALA A 212 -45.07 -1.74 -29.88
C ALA A 212 -44.81 -0.38 -30.55
N ALA A 213 -44.85 -0.37 -31.89
CA ALA A 213 -44.92 0.83 -32.72
C ALA A 213 -46.04 0.68 -33.75
#